data_AF-A0A2M7QK72-F1
#
_entry.id   AF-A0A2M7QK72-F1
#
_cell.length_a   1.000
_cell.length_b   1.000
_cell.length_c   1.000
_cell.angle_alpha   90.00
_cell.angle_beta   90.00
_cell.angle_gamma   90.00
#
_symmetry.space_group_name_H-M   'P 1'
#
loop_
_entity.id
_entity.type
_entity.pdbx_description
1 polymer ?
#
loop_
_entity_poly.entity_id
_entity_poly.type
_entity_poly.pdbx_seq_one_letter_code
_entity_poly.pdbx_strand_id
1 'polypeptide(L)'
;MINKIKRWKLDFRKLVVPLDLLYFILLYTVSVSETFMYVSAFILAILNSVFLFTKMKKVGLLKSLAFLLLINIPIWVFVILLTYSKYQSLLFQTIAFAFVFVSFTTIVTFILLVVNRIIQAGKLKLTLAVIMLFVALCFTVSILAYQRLVNEGSMIADKQCLKVNPLIIQRKNSYVKSMEIILAKGSEIDYMNELNKYMDISNKYVEEQKKWLQEEKAFMNRIDYKLFLPSQVQTANQLQFDSREAEMKSTVAINKMFSFPNDLEKQKELYNEVVTETKIANEANKKSDLLWKTKPKFDLRIRFIKFHPSKCSKENLNIPKVPDFFVPPKPIQSGPISYFKTTLRM
;
A
#
# COMPACT_ATOMS: atom_id res chain seq x y z
N MET A 1 17.30 65.79 -12.85
CA MET A 1 15.94 65.22 -12.74
C MET A 1 15.97 63.80 -13.28
N ILE A 2 16.42 62.82 -12.49
CA ILE A 2 16.35 61.39 -12.85
C ILE A 2 15.79 60.63 -11.63
N ASN A 3 14.69 59.95 -11.93
CA ASN A 3 13.71 59.27 -11.10
C ASN A 3 14.17 58.65 -9.77
N LYS A 4 13.43 59.03 -8.71
CA LYS A 4 13.15 58.19 -7.54
C LYS A 4 12.54 56.86 -8.01
N ILE A 5 13.34 55.80 -8.09
CA ILE A 5 12.83 54.43 -8.16
C ILE A 5 12.06 54.17 -6.87
N LYS A 6 10.72 54.25 -6.94
CA LYS A 6 9.83 53.73 -5.89
C LYS A 6 10.17 52.25 -5.72
N ARG A 7 10.94 51.92 -4.67
CA ARG A 7 11.09 50.53 -4.20
C ARG A 7 9.69 49.99 -3.93
N TRP A 8 9.18 49.19 -4.86
CA TRP A 8 8.02 48.36 -4.63
C TRP A 8 8.35 47.45 -3.44
N LYS A 9 7.83 47.78 -2.26
CA LYS A 9 7.79 46.85 -1.13
C LYS A 9 6.77 45.78 -1.51
N LEU A 10 7.18 44.80 -2.29
CA LEU A 10 6.42 43.56 -2.46
C LEU A 10 6.18 42.99 -1.05
N ASP A 11 4.93 42.95 -0.63
CA ASP A 11 4.54 42.34 0.65
C ASP A 11 4.63 40.83 0.48
N PHE A 12 5.84 40.30 0.60
CA PHE A 12 6.16 38.90 0.39
C PHE A 12 5.35 37.94 1.27
N ARG A 13 4.70 38.42 2.34
CA ARG A 13 3.68 37.67 3.09
C ARG A 13 2.54 37.17 2.20
N LYS A 14 2.23 37.91 1.13
CA LYS A 14 1.22 37.58 0.12
C LYS A 14 1.77 36.71 -1.02
N LEU A 15 3.09 36.50 -1.10
CA LEU A 15 3.75 35.78 -2.19
C LEU A 15 4.15 34.35 -1.84
N VAL A 16 4.33 34.01 -0.56
CA VAL A 16 4.71 32.65 -0.17
C VAL A 16 3.67 31.62 -0.60
N VAL A 17 2.38 31.92 -0.39
CA VAL A 17 1.29 31.03 -0.81
C VAL A 17 1.23 30.86 -2.33
N PRO A 18 1.30 31.93 -3.17
CA PRO A 18 1.46 31.79 -4.61
C PRO A 18 2.71 31.03 -5.05
N LEU A 19 3.85 31.19 -4.36
CA LEU A 19 5.10 30.48 -4.66
C LEU A 19 4.99 28.98 -4.37
N ASP A 20 4.40 28.61 -3.23
CA ASP A 20 4.10 27.22 -2.89
C ASP A 20 3.15 26.61 -3.94
N LEU A 21 2.07 27.32 -4.30
CA LEU A 21 1.13 26.89 -5.34
C LEU A 21 1.79 26.74 -6.72
N LEU A 22 2.60 27.71 -7.14
CA LEU A 22 3.31 27.68 -8.42
C LEU A 22 4.30 26.52 -8.48
N TYR A 23 4.97 26.25 -7.36
CA TYR A 23 5.89 25.12 -7.22
C TYR A 23 5.18 23.77 -7.38
N PHE A 24 4.02 23.60 -6.75
CA PHE A 24 3.23 22.38 -6.91
C PHE A 24 2.66 22.22 -8.33
N ILE A 25 2.26 23.33 -8.98
CA ILE A 25 1.85 23.31 -10.40
C ILE A 25 3.01 22.87 -11.29
N LEU A 26 4.22 23.39 -11.06
CA LEU A 26 5.44 23.04 -11.81
C LEU A 26 5.89 21.59 -11.58
N LEU A 27 5.85 21.09 -10.35
CA LEU A 27 6.21 19.70 -10.09
C LEU A 27 5.20 18.71 -10.69
N TYR A 28 3.93 19.10 -10.76
CA TYR A 28 2.88 18.30 -11.38
C TYR A 28 3.07 18.17 -12.90
N THR A 29 3.55 19.21 -13.58
CA THR A 29 3.77 19.15 -15.05
C THR A 29 4.98 18.31 -15.44
N VAL A 30 5.97 18.14 -14.55
CA VAL A 30 7.26 17.51 -14.89
C VAL A 30 7.30 16.00 -14.59
N SER A 31 6.20 15.40 -14.10
CA SER A 31 6.11 13.94 -13.84
C SER A 31 7.25 13.40 -12.96
N VAL A 32 7.66 14.16 -11.94
CA VAL A 32 8.77 13.79 -11.05
C VAL A 32 8.32 12.70 -10.07
N SER A 33 9.26 11.87 -9.60
CA SER A 33 8.94 10.82 -8.62
C SER A 33 8.28 11.39 -7.37
N GLU A 34 7.27 10.68 -6.86
CA GLU A 34 6.52 11.07 -5.67
C GLU A 34 7.46 11.42 -4.50
N THR A 35 8.42 10.55 -4.19
CA THR A 35 9.40 10.77 -3.11
C THR A 35 10.16 12.09 -3.26
N PHE A 36 10.59 12.41 -4.48
CA PHE A 36 11.27 13.68 -4.74
C PHE A 36 10.32 14.86 -4.52
N MET A 37 9.08 14.76 -4.99
CA MET A 37 8.05 15.79 -4.78
C MET A 37 7.85 16.06 -3.28
N TYR A 38 7.76 15.02 -2.43
CA TYR A 38 7.61 15.19 -0.98
C TYR A 38 8.81 15.85 -0.33
N VAL A 39 10.02 15.34 -0.60
CA VAL A 39 11.26 15.84 0.01
C VAL A 39 11.49 17.29 -0.40
N SER A 40 11.28 17.60 -1.68
CA SER A 40 11.51 18.93 -2.22
C SER A 40 10.44 19.94 -1.77
N ALA A 41 9.17 19.54 -1.67
CA ALA A 41 8.11 20.33 -1.03
C ALA A 41 8.35 20.59 0.45
N PHE A 42 8.87 19.60 1.19
CA PHE A 42 9.20 19.75 2.61
C PHE A 42 10.36 20.73 2.82
N ILE A 43 11.42 20.61 2.00
CA ILE A 43 12.52 21.56 2.01
C ILE A 43 12.01 22.97 1.70
N LEU A 44 11.15 23.11 0.68
CA LEU A 44 10.56 24.41 0.32
C LEU A 44 9.74 24.99 1.47
N ALA A 45 8.89 24.20 2.11
CA ALA A 45 8.08 24.66 3.23
C ALA A 45 8.96 25.10 4.42
N ILE A 46 10.05 24.39 4.71
CA ILE A 46 11.02 24.83 5.73
C ILE A 46 11.68 26.15 5.34
N LEU A 47 12.16 26.28 4.09
CA LEU A 47 12.79 27.52 3.61
C LEU A 47 11.83 28.71 3.69
N ASN A 48 10.59 28.51 3.24
CA ASN A 48 9.52 29.50 3.33
C ASN A 48 9.19 29.83 4.78
N SER A 49 9.21 28.84 5.68
CA SER A 49 8.97 29.05 7.10
C SER A 49 10.03 29.93 7.75
N VAL A 50 11.31 29.66 7.45
CA VAL A 50 12.46 30.43 7.94
C VAL A 50 12.39 31.85 7.38
N PHE A 51 12.10 32.00 6.09
CA PHE A 51 11.98 33.30 5.47
C PHE A 51 10.84 34.13 6.09
N LEU A 52 9.64 33.55 6.21
CA LEU A 52 8.51 34.19 6.89
C LEU A 52 8.85 34.57 8.32
N PHE A 53 9.54 33.70 9.06
CA PHE A 53 10.03 33.98 10.39
C PHE A 53 10.92 35.25 10.41
N THR A 54 11.87 35.40 9.48
CA THR A 54 12.73 36.61 9.45
C THR A 54 11.94 37.90 9.28
N LYS A 55 10.83 37.86 8.54
CA LYS A 55 9.94 39.01 8.31
C LYS A 55 8.99 39.25 9.49
N MET A 56 8.55 38.18 10.16
CA MET A 56 7.55 38.24 11.22
C MET A 56 8.13 38.29 12.63
N LYS A 57 9.45 38.13 12.83
CA LYS A 57 10.08 38.07 14.17
C LYS A 57 9.79 39.26 15.09
N LYS A 58 9.42 40.41 14.54
CA LYS A 58 9.03 41.61 15.31
C LYS A 58 7.53 41.66 15.66
N VAL A 59 6.68 40.86 15.03
CA VAL A 59 5.24 40.80 15.28
C VAL A 59 4.97 40.15 16.64
N GLY A 60 3.94 40.61 17.35
CA GLY A 60 3.52 40.05 18.64
C GLY A 60 2.92 38.64 18.51
N LEU A 61 3.15 37.78 19.50
CA LEU A 61 2.72 36.37 19.50
C LEU A 61 1.21 36.19 19.30
N LEU A 62 0.38 36.98 19.98
CA LEU A 62 -1.07 36.97 19.83
C LEU A 62 -1.53 37.26 18.39
N LYS A 63 -0.90 38.25 17.74
CA LYS A 63 -1.20 38.59 16.33
C LYS A 63 -0.75 37.47 15.39
N SER A 64 0.39 36.84 15.67
CA SER A 64 0.87 35.69 14.89
C SER A 64 0.01 34.44 15.10
N LEU A 65 -0.54 34.22 16.30
CA LEU A 65 -1.47 33.13 16.59
C LEU A 65 -2.80 33.33 15.88
N ALA A 66 -3.35 34.55 15.91
CA ALA A 66 -4.55 34.88 15.15
C ALA A 66 -4.35 34.63 13.64
N PHE A 67 -3.19 35.00 13.10
CA PHE A 67 -2.83 34.75 11.70
C PHE A 67 -2.71 33.24 11.40
N LEU A 68 -2.10 32.46 12.31
CA LEU A 68 -2.03 31.01 12.20
C LEU A 68 -3.44 30.40 12.10
N LEU A 69 -4.34 30.77 13.01
CA LEU A 69 -5.72 30.24 13.04
C LEU A 69 -6.52 30.67 11.80
N LEU A 70 -6.43 31.94 11.39
CA LEU A 70 -7.11 32.47 10.21
C LEU A 70 -6.74 31.74 8.91
N ILE A 71 -5.50 31.25 8.81
CA ILE A 71 -5.05 30.52 7.62
C ILE A 71 -5.33 29.02 7.76
N ASN A 72 -5.02 28.42 8.91
CA ASN A 72 -5.09 26.98 9.07
C ASN A 72 -6.52 26.47 9.15
N ILE A 73 -7.44 27.19 9.81
CA ILE A 73 -8.83 26.72 9.94
C ILE A 73 -9.48 26.54 8.57
N PRO A 74 -9.48 27.53 7.66
CA PRO A 74 -10.03 27.34 6.31
C PRO A 74 -9.31 26.25 5.52
N ILE A 75 -7.97 26.20 5.59
CA ILE A 75 -7.18 25.17 4.91
C ILE A 75 -7.62 23.77 5.33
N TRP A 76 -7.70 23.51 6.63
CA TRP A 76 -8.06 22.17 7.12
C TRP A 76 -9.51 21.81 6.81
N VAL A 77 -10.43 22.77 6.85
CA VAL A 77 -11.82 22.56 6.38
C VAL A 77 -11.84 22.15 4.91
N PHE A 78 -11.09 22.85 4.04
CA PHE A 78 -10.97 22.49 2.63
C PHE A 78 -10.28 21.15 2.40
N VAL A 79 -9.20 20.85 3.12
CA VAL A 79 -8.48 19.57 3.03
C VAL A 79 -9.40 18.42 3.41
N ILE A 80 -10.16 18.54 4.51
CA ILE A 80 -11.15 17.55 4.92
C ILE A 80 -12.22 17.39 3.84
N LEU A 81 -12.83 18.48 3.36
CA LEU A 81 -13.84 18.43 2.29
C LEU A 81 -13.32 17.73 1.03
N LEU A 82 -12.10 18.04 0.59
CA LEU A 82 -11.49 17.43 -0.59
C LEU A 82 -11.17 15.95 -0.38
N THR A 83 -10.63 15.58 0.78
CA THR A 83 -10.22 14.21 1.10
C THR A 83 -11.42 13.27 1.24
N TYR A 84 -12.53 13.76 1.81
CA TYR A 84 -13.75 12.98 2.02
C TYR A 84 -14.81 13.18 0.92
N SER A 85 -14.52 13.95 -0.12
CA SER A 85 -15.43 14.06 -1.25
C SER A 85 -15.54 12.72 -1.98
N LYS A 86 -16.75 12.40 -2.46
CA LYS A 86 -17.01 11.20 -3.30
C LYS A 86 -16.22 11.23 -4.63
N TYR A 87 -15.68 12.39 -4.99
CA TYR A 87 -14.97 12.66 -6.22
C TYR A 87 -13.47 12.80 -5.96
N GLN A 88 -12.79 11.70 -5.57
CA GLN A 88 -11.34 11.68 -5.38
C GLN A 88 -10.58 11.72 -6.71
N SER A 89 -10.64 12.86 -7.41
CA SER A 89 -9.80 13.09 -8.59
C SER A 89 -8.35 13.35 -8.16
N LEU A 90 -7.39 12.96 -9.00
CA LEU A 90 -5.96 13.24 -8.80
C LEU A 90 -5.72 14.74 -8.55
N LEU A 91 -6.45 15.60 -9.26
CA LEU A 91 -6.34 17.05 -9.13
C LEU A 91 -6.76 17.54 -7.73
N PHE A 92 -7.81 16.98 -7.14
CA PHE A 92 -8.23 17.32 -5.77
C PHE A 92 -7.22 16.85 -4.72
N GLN A 93 -6.61 15.68 -4.92
CA GLN A 93 -5.53 15.21 -4.05
C GLN A 93 -4.32 16.14 -4.11
N THR A 94 -3.91 16.60 -5.31
CA THR A 94 -2.81 17.56 -5.47
C THR A 94 -3.10 18.91 -4.80
N ILE A 95 -4.34 19.42 -4.92
CA ILE A 95 -4.73 20.67 -4.27
C ILE A 95 -4.73 20.52 -2.74
N ALA A 96 -5.35 19.45 -2.22
CA ALA A 96 -5.37 19.17 -0.79
C ALA A 96 -3.94 19.03 -0.25
N PHE A 97 -3.07 18.38 -1.01
CA PHE A 97 -1.67 18.23 -0.69
C PHE A 97 -0.92 19.57 -0.63
N ALA A 98 -1.08 20.45 -1.62
CA ALA A 98 -0.48 21.78 -1.60
C ALA A 98 -0.94 22.59 -0.38
N PHE A 99 -2.22 22.52 -0.02
CA PHE A 99 -2.76 23.19 1.16
C PHE A 99 -2.16 22.69 2.48
N VAL A 100 -1.87 21.38 2.59
CA VAL A 100 -1.16 20.82 3.75
C VAL A 100 0.22 21.45 3.91
N PHE A 101 0.96 21.70 2.83
CA PHE A 101 2.27 22.35 2.92
C PHE A 101 2.16 23.83 3.28
N VAL A 102 1.17 24.55 2.77
CA VAL A 102 0.93 25.95 3.18
C VAL A 102 0.62 26.01 4.69
N SER A 103 -0.24 25.09 5.18
CA SER A 103 -0.51 24.92 6.61
C SER A 103 0.78 24.67 7.38
N PHE A 104 1.57 23.68 6.95
CA PHE A 104 2.82 23.31 7.57
C PHE A 104 3.80 24.50 7.66
N THR A 105 3.96 25.26 6.58
CA THR A 105 4.79 26.46 6.53
C THR A 105 4.39 27.46 7.62
N THR A 106 3.09 27.75 7.75
CA THR A 106 2.61 28.70 8.76
C THR A 106 2.79 28.20 10.20
N ILE A 107 2.61 26.90 10.44
CA ILE A 107 2.81 26.26 11.74
C ILE A 107 4.28 26.35 12.14
N VAL A 108 5.20 25.97 11.25
CA VAL A 108 6.65 26.01 11.53
C VAL A 108 7.10 27.46 11.75
N THR A 109 6.63 28.42 10.96
CA THR A 109 6.90 29.85 11.23
C THR A 109 6.46 30.25 12.63
N PHE A 110 5.25 29.85 13.06
CA PHE A 110 4.75 30.18 14.38
C PHE A 110 5.60 29.56 15.49
N ILE A 111 6.03 28.30 15.34
CA ILE A 111 6.94 27.63 16.28
C ILE A 111 8.26 28.40 16.39
N LEU A 112 8.86 28.78 15.26
CA LEU A 112 10.09 29.58 15.25
C LEU A 112 9.92 30.93 15.97
N LEU A 113 8.76 31.57 15.81
CA LEU A 113 8.43 32.80 16.53
C LEU A 113 8.34 32.57 18.05
N VAL A 114 7.65 31.51 18.48
CA VAL A 114 7.57 31.13 19.90
C VAL A 114 8.97 30.89 20.48
N VAL A 115 9.77 30.05 19.81
CA VAL A 115 11.16 29.76 20.19
C VAL A 115 11.99 31.04 20.33
N ASN A 116 11.96 31.93 19.33
CA ASN A 116 12.70 33.18 19.36
C ASN A 116 12.28 34.10 20.50
N ARG A 117 10.97 34.19 20.81
CA ARG A 117 10.48 35.01 21.92
C ARG A 117 10.92 34.48 23.27
N ILE A 118 10.95 33.17 23.42
CA ILE A 118 11.42 32.54 24.65
C ILE A 118 12.93 32.74 24.84
N ILE A 119 13.72 32.62 23.75
CA ILE A 119 15.17 32.93 23.77
C ILE A 119 15.41 34.39 24.14
N GLN A 120 14.70 35.34 23.53
CA GLN A 120 14.80 36.76 23.86
C GLN A 120 14.43 37.07 25.33
N ALA A 121 13.52 36.30 25.92
CA ALA A 121 13.16 36.42 27.32
C ALA A 121 14.17 35.74 28.28
N GLY A 122 15.27 35.16 27.78
CA GLY A 122 16.26 34.44 28.57
C GLY A 122 15.76 33.09 29.13
N LYS A 123 14.61 32.59 28.67
CA LYS A 123 13.94 31.40 29.23
C LYS A 123 14.29 30.12 28.46
N LEU A 124 15.58 29.82 28.25
CA LEU A 124 16.03 28.67 27.46
C LEU A 124 15.34 27.34 27.81
N LYS A 125 15.08 27.09 29.11
CA LYS A 125 14.34 25.91 29.59
C LYS A 125 12.95 25.77 28.96
N LEU A 126 12.22 26.88 28.78
CA LEU A 126 10.91 26.91 28.16
C LEU A 126 11.00 26.66 26.64
N THR A 127 12.08 27.11 25.98
CA THR A 127 12.31 26.85 24.56
C THR A 127 12.48 25.36 24.32
N LEU A 128 13.34 24.72 25.12
CA LEU A 128 13.56 23.28 25.07
C LEU A 128 12.26 22.52 25.35
N ALA A 129 11.44 22.96 26.31
CA ALA A 129 10.14 22.36 26.60
C ALA A 129 9.18 22.43 25.41
N VAL A 130 9.10 23.57 24.70
CA VAL A 130 8.25 23.72 23.51
C VAL A 130 8.72 22.81 22.37
N ILE A 131 10.03 22.72 22.13
CA ILE A 131 10.60 21.82 21.12
C ILE A 131 10.31 20.36 21.47
N MET A 132 10.54 19.96 22.73
CA MET A 132 10.23 18.63 23.23
C MET A 132 8.75 18.29 23.07
N LEU A 133 7.85 19.22 23.38
CA LEU A 133 6.41 19.06 23.19
C LEU A 133 6.05 18.86 21.71
N PHE A 134 6.64 19.65 20.81
CA PHE A 134 6.41 19.49 19.38
C PHE A 134 6.88 18.13 18.86
N VAL A 135 8.08 17.68 19.25
CA VAL A 135 8.60 16.35 18.90
C VAL A 135 7.69 15.25 19.44
N ALA A 136 7.23 15.36 20.70
CA ALA A 136 6.31 14.40 21.31
C ALA A 136 4.96 14.34 20.57
N LEU A 137 4.44 15.48 20.13
CA LEU A 137 3.19 15.56 19.38
C LEU A 137 3.33 14.92 17.99
N CYS A 138 4.39 15.24 17.25
CA CYS A 138 4.71 14.59 15.98
C CYS A 138 4.88 13.07 16.12
N PHE A 139 5.57 12.62 17.17
CA PHE A 139 5.71 11.20 17.47
C PHE A 139 4.35 10.55 17.74
N THR A 140 3.49 11.17 18.55
CA THR A 140 2.15 10.67 18.86
C THR A 140 1.28 10.53 17.61
N VAL A 141 1.27 11.55 16.74
CA VAL A 141 0.55 11.50 15.45
C VAL A 141 1.08 10.35 14.58
N SER A 142 2.39 10.15 14.53
CA SER A 142 3.01 9.03 13.80
C SER A 142 2.55 7.67 14.33
N ILE A 143 2.47 7.49 15.66
CA ILE A 143 1.96 6.25 16.28
C ILE A 143 0.49 6.03 15.91
N LEU A 144 -0.35 7.05 16.02
CA LEU A 144 -1.79 6.93 15.72
C LEU A 144 -2.02 6.59 14.24
N ALA A 145 -1.30 7.25 13.33
CA ALA A 145 -1.36 6.95 11.90
C ALA A 145 -0.90 5.51 11.61
N TYR A 146 0.20 5.06 12.24
CA TYR A 146 0.68 3.70 12.07
C TYR A 146 -0.30 2.67 12.66
N GLN A 147 -0.87 2.89 13.84
CA GLN A 147 -1.87 2.02 14.44
C GLN A 147 -3.11 1.86 13.54
N ARG A 148 -3.57 2.97 12.95
CA ARG A 148 -4.68 2.94 11.99
C ARG A 148 -4.36 2.06 10.78
N LEU A 149 -3.16 2.22 10.18
CA LEU A 149 -2.73 1.42 9.05
C LEU A 149 -2.61 -0.07 9.40
N VAL A 150 -2.12 -0.40 10.59
CA VAL A 150 -2.06 -1.79 11.07
C VAL A 150 -3.44 -2.40 11.24
N ASN A 151 -4.40 -1.64 11.79
CA ASN A 151 -5.78 -2.09 11.94
C ASN A 151 -6.45 -2.34 10.58
N GLU A 152 -6.32 -1.40 9.65
CA GLU A 152 -6.88 -1.52 8.31
C GLU A 152 -6.23 -2.68 7.53
N GLY A 153 -4.89 -2.79 7.56
CA GLY A 153 -4.17 -3.91 6.96
C GLY A 153 -4.55 -5.27 7.57
N SER A 154 -4.75 -5.33 8.88
CA SER A 154 -5.24 -6.56 9.56
C SER A 154 -6.63 -6.95 9.08
N MET A 155 -7.53 -5.99 8.84
CA MET A 155 -8.86 -6.28 8.30
C MET A 155 -8.79 -6.83 6.88
N ILE A 156 -7.88 -6.32 6.05
CA ILE A 156 -7.65 -6.82 4.69
C ILE A 156 -7.08 -8.23 4.73
N ALA A 157 -6.11 -8.49 5.61
CA ALA A 157 -5.55 -9.84 5.83
C ALA A 157 -6.62 -10.83 6.32
N ASP A 158 -7.49 -10.43 7.25
CA ASP A 158 -8.59 -11.27 7.72
C ASP A 158 -9.57 -11.61 6.58
N LYS A 159 -9.83 -10.69 5.64
CA LYS A 159 -10.67 -10.97 4.46
C LYS A 159 -10.05 -12.06 3.57
N GLN A 160 -8.73 -12.01 3.32
CA GLN A 160 -8.04 -13.08 2.61
C GLN A 160 -8.24 -14.42 3.32
N CYS A 161 -8.00 -14.45 4.63
CA CYS A 161 -8.13 -15.69 5.39
C CYS A 161 -9.58 -16.22 5.44
N LEU A 162 -10.58 -15.35 5.56
CA LEU A 162 -11.96 -15.78 5.74
C LEU A 162 -12.67 -16.12 4.43
N LYS A 163 -12.29 -15.47 3.32
CA LYS A 163 -12.98 -15.64 2.04
C LYS A 163 -12.17 -16.39 1.00
N VAL A 164 -10.85 -16.22 0.98
CA VAL A 164 -10.01 -16.74 -0.10
C VAL A 164 -9.34 -18.06 0.31
N ASN A 165 -8.72 -18.12 1.49
CA ASN A 165 -8.04 -19.34 1.95
C ASN A 165 -8.95 -20.59 1.96
N PRO A 166 -10.24 -20.53 2.36
CA PRO A 166 -11.12 -21.70 2.31
C PRO A 166 -11.29 -22.22 0.87
N LEU A 167 -11.36 -21.32 -0.11
CA LEU A 167 -11.45 -21.70 -1.52
C LEU A 167 -10.15 -22.33 -2.03
N ILE A 168 -8.99 -21.82 -1.58
CA ILE A 168 -7.70 -22.46 -1.86
C ILE A 168 -7.67 -23.89 -1.30
N ILE A 169 -8.09 -24.07 -0.04
CA ILE A 169 -8.13 -25.37 0.63
C ILE A 169 -9.08 -26.33 -0.11
N GLN A 170 -10.31 -25.90 -0.38
CA GLN A 170 -11.30 -26.70 -1.09
C GLN A 170 -10.81 -27.11 -2.48
N ARG A 171 -10.20 -26.17 -3.23
CA ARG A 171 -9.63 -26.43 -4.54
C ARG A 171 -8.51 -27.48 -4.46
N LYS A 172 -7.58 -27.33 -3.51
CA LYS A 172 -6.47 -28.27 -3.31
C LYS A 172 -6.97 -29.65 -2.87
N ASN A 173 -8.01 -29.73 -2.04
CA ASN A 173 -8.64 -31.00 -1.67
C ASN A 173 -9.34 -31.69 -2.85
N SER A 174 -10.05 -30.92 -3.68
CA SER A 174 -10.66 -31.42 -4.93
C SER A 174 -9.61 -32.00 -5.87
N TYR A 175 -8.45 -31.35 -5.95
CA TYR A 175 -7.30 -31.87 -6.71
C TYR A 175 -6.78 -33.19 -6.13
N VAL A 176 -6.50 -33.26 -4.83
CA VAL A 176 -6.04 -34.52 -4.19
C VAL A 176 -7.00 -35.66 -4.48
N LYS A 177 -8.30 -35.41 -4.32
CA LYS A 177 -9.34 -36.41 -4.58
C LYS A 177 -9.39 -36.85 -6.04
N SER A 178 -9.23 -35.92 -6.99
CA SER A 178 -9.15 -36.27 -8.42
C SER A 178 -7.94 -37.17 -8.73
N MET A 179 -6.80 -36.92 -8.07
CA MET A 179 -5.60 -37.74 -8.20
C MET A 179 -5.78 -39.12 -7.57
N GLU A 180 -6.44 -39.21 -6.41
CA GLU A 180 -6.78 -40.49 -5.77
C GLU A 180 -7.66 -41.36 -6.68
N ILE A 181 -8.68 -40.77 -7.32
CA ILE A 181 -9.55 -41.47 -8.27
C ILE A 181 -8.74 -42.00 -9.45
N ILE A 182 -7.90 -41.16 -10.06
CA ILE A 182 -7.02 -41.59 -11.16
C ILE A 182 -6.12 -42.74 -10.74
N LEU A 183 -5.44 -42.62 -9.60
CA LEU A 183 -4.48 -43.61 -9.12
C LEU A 183 -5.15 -44.94 -8.74
N ALA A 184 -6.37 -44.89 -8.22
CA ALA A 184 -7.18 -46.07 -7.88
C ALA A 184 -7.83 -46.73 -9.10
N LYS A 185 -7.64 -46.21 -10.32
CA LYS A 185 -8.41 -46.60 -11.53
C LYS A 185 -9.92 -46.51 -11.29
N GLY A 186 -10.36 -45.48 -10.58
CA GLY A 186 -11.77 -45.20 -10.34
C GLY A 186 -12.52 -44.84 -11.62
N SER A 187 -13.83 -44.61 -11.49
CA SER A 187 -14.66 -44.34 -12.67
C SER A 187 -14.32 -42.98 -13.29
N GLU A 188 -14.41 -42.89 -14.62
CA GLU A 188 -14.27 -41.63 -15.36
C GLU A 188 -15.31 -40.61 -14.91
N ILE A 189 -16.52 -41.06 -14.57
CA ILE A 189 -17.61 -40.23 -14.05
C ILE A 189 -17.20 -39.56 -12.73
N ASP A 190 -16.60 -40.31 -11.80
CA ASP A 190 -16.15 -39.76 -10.53
C ASP A 190 -15.03 -38.74 -10.71
N TYR A 191 -14.09 -39.01 -11.62
CA TYR A 191 -13.03 -38.07 -11.97
C TYR A 191 -13.60 -36.77 -12.55
N MET A 192 -14.49 -36.86 -13.53
CA MET A 192 -15.11 -35.69 -14.15
C MET A 192 -15.94 -34.89 -13.16
N ASN A 193 -16.63 -35.55 -12.22
CA ASN A 193 -17.37 -34.88 -11.15
C ASN A 193 -16.43 -34.07 -10.22
N GLU A 194 -15.30 -34.64 -9.81
CA GLU A 194 -14.32 -33.92 -8.98
C GLU A 194 -13.57 -32.84 -9.76
N LEU A 195 -13.34 -33.03 -11.07
CA LEU A 195 -12.76 -32.01 -11.94
C LEU A 195 -13.71 -30.81 -12.11
N ASN A 196 -15.01 -31.05 -12.33
CA ASN A 196 -16.00 -29.98 -12.42
C ASN A 196 -16.08 -29.18 -11.10
N LYS A 197 -16.04 -29.87 -9.94
CA LYS A 197 -15.94 -29.20 -8.63
C LYS A 197 -14.68 -28.34 -8.53
N TYR A 198 -13.52 -28.87 -8.93
CA TYR A 198 -12.26 -28.13 -8.94
C TYR A 198 -12.38 -26.85 -9.77
N MET A 199 -12.98 -26.92 -10.96
CA MET A 199 -13.17 -25.79 -11.85
C MET A 199 -14.12 -24.74 -11.28
N ASP A 200 -15.26 -25.17 -10.72
CA ASP A 200 -16.23 -24.28 -10.08
C ASP A 200 -15.62 -23.53 -8.88
N ILE A 201 -14.86 -24.23 -8.04
CA ILE A 201 -14.16 -23.62 -6.90
C ILE A 201 -13.06 -22.67 -7.40
N SER A 202 -12.34 -23.04 -8.46
CA SER A 202 -11.29 -22.21 -9.05
C SER A 202 -11.84 -20.89 -9.57
N ASN A 203 -13.01 -20.89 -10.22
CA ASN A 203 -13.69 -19.67 -10.66
C ASN A 203 -14.08 -18.78 -9.47
N LYS A 204 -14.67 -19.36 -8.41
CA LYS A 204 -14.99 -18.62 -7.17
C LYS A 204 -13.74 -18.03 -6.51
N TYR A 205 -12.66 -18.81 -6.46
CA TYR A 205 -11.37 -18.35 -5.95
C TYR A 205 -10.85 -17.16 -6.73
N VAL A 206 -10.84 -17.21 -8.07
CA VAL A 206 -10.37 -16.11 -8.92
C VAL A 206 -11.15 -14.82 -8.63
N GLU A 207 -12.48 -14.90 -8.53
CA GLU A 207 -13.31 -13.73 -8.25
C GLU A 207 -13.03 -13.12 -6.87
N GLU A 208 -12.95 -13.93 -5.81
CA GLU A 208 -12.67 -13.41 -4.46
C GLU A 208 -11.22 -12.94 -4.32
N GLN A 209 -10.25 -13.62 -4.93
CA GLN A 209 -8.84 -13.21 -4.94
C GLN A 209 -8.65 -11.89 -5.68
N LYS A 210 -9.36 -11.67 -6.79
CA LYS A 210 -9.34 -10.40 -7.53
C LYS A 210 -9.88 -9.24 -6.69
N LYS A 211 -11.01 -9.44 -5.98
CA LYS A 211 -11.56 -8.42 -5.06
C LYS A 211 -10.56 -8.07 -3.96
N TRP A 212 -9.92 -9.09 -3.36
CA TRP A 212 -8.90 -8.87 -2.35
C TRP A 212 -7.69 -8.11 -2.90
N LEU A 213 -7.17 -8.50 -4.07
CA LEU A 213 -6.03 -7.82 -4.70
C LEU A 213 -6.35 -6.35 -5.00
N GLN A 214 -7.56 -6.03 -5.45
CA GLN A 214 -7.97 -4.64 -5.67
C GLN A 214 -7.96 -3.83 -4.36
N GLU A 215 -8.46 -4.41 -3.27
CA GLU A 215 -8.46 -3.76 -1.95
C GLU A 215 -7.04 -3.57 -1.40
N GLU A 216 -6.20 -4.60 -1.47
CA GLU A 216 -4.79 -4.55 -1.03
C GLU A 216 -4.00 -3.53 -1.85
N LYS A 217 -4.17 -3.51 -3.18
CA LYS A 217 -3.47 -2.55 -4.04
C LYS A 217 -3.89 -1.11 -3.74
N ALA A 218 -5.19 -0.88 -3.54
CA ALA A 218 -5.71 0.43 -3.16
C ALA A 218 -5.13 0.89 -1.80
N PHE A 219 -5.01 -0.03 -0.84
CA PHE A 219 -4.40 0.24 0.45
C PHE A 219 -2.91 0.60 0.33
N MET A 220 -2.14 -0.20 -0.41
CA MET A 220 -0.71 0.01 -0.63
C MET A 220 -0.37 1.29 -1.40
N ASN A 221 -1.28 1.74 -2.27
CA ASN A 221 -1.06 2.95 -3.07
C ASN A 221 -1.25 4.25 -2.27
N ARG A 222 -1.79 4.19 -1.05
CA ARG A 222 -2.04 5.39 -0.23
C ARG A 222 -0.75 6.06 0.21
N ILE A 223 -0.85 7.38 0.40
CA ILE A 223 0.29 8.21 0.82
C ILE A 223 0.69 7.90 2.26
N ASP A 224 -0.28 7.77 3.16
CA ASP A 224 -0.04 7.46 4.55
C ASP A 224 0.57 6.06 4.73
N TYR A 225 0.18 5.09 3.90
CA TYR A 225 0.85 3.79 3.79
C TYR A 225 2.35 3.96 3.50
N LYS A 226 2.71 4.66 2.43
CA LYS A 226 4.10 4.85 2.00
C LYS A 226 4.94 5.65 3.02
N LEU A 227 4.33 6.61 3.72
CA LEU A 227 5.01 7.50 4.66
C LEU A 227 5.20 6.88 6.05
N PHE A 228 4.17 6.22 6.57
CA PHE A 228 4.16 5.79 7.97
C PHE A 228 4.55 4.32 8.16
N LEU A 229 4.28 3.43 7.20
CA LEU A 229 4.70 2.03 7.35
C LEU A 229 6.21 1.88 7.17
N PRO A 230 6.88 1.04 7.96
CA PRO A 230 8.29 0.72 7.75
C PRO A 230 8.51 0.12 6.37
N SER A 231 9.60 0.48 5.69
CA SER A 231 9.88 -0.02 4.33
C SER A 231 9.92 -1.55 4.24
N GLN A 232 10.40 -2.23 5.28
CA GLN A 232 10.37 -3.69 5.36
C GLN A 232 8.94 -4.25 5.33
N VAL A 233 8.00 -3.63 6.03
CA VAL A 233 6.58 -4.03 5.99
C VAL A 233 5.99 -3.74 4.61
N GLN A 234 6.33 -2.61 4.01
CA GLN A 234 5.88 -2.28 2.65
C GLN A 234 6.37 -3.31 1.62
N THR A 235 7.64 -3.72 1.71
CA THR A 235 8.19 -4.77 0.86
C THR A 235 7.53 -6.11 1.11
N ALA A 236 7.26 -6.48 2.36
CA ALA A 236 6.58 -7.74 2.70
C ALA A 236 5.18 -7.82 2.07
N ASN A 237 4.40 -6.74 2.18
CA ASN A 237 3.07 -6.67 1.59
C ASN A 237 3.11 -6.72 0.06
N GLN A 238 4.09 -6.05 -0.58
CA GLN A 238 4.27 -6.13 -2.03
C GLN A 238 4.60 -7.55 -2.48
N LEU A 239 5.50 -8.25 -1.78
CA LEU A 239 5.83 -9.65 -2.09
C LEU A 239 4.62 -10.57 -1.87
N GLN A 240 3.80 -10.32 -0.85
CA GLN A 240 2.55 -11.06 -0.66
C GLN A 240 1.57 -10.80 -1.80
N PHE A 241 1.40 -9.54 -2.20
CA PHE A 241 0.56 -9.14 -3.33
C PHE A 241 1.00 -9.85 -4.62
N ASP A 242 2.29 -9.76 -4.96
CA ASP A 242 2.87 -10.36 -6.17
C ASP A 242 2.65 -11.88 -6.19
N SER A 243 2.83 -12.53 -5.04
CA SER A 243 2.59 -13.97 -4.92
C SER A 243 1.14 -14.34 -5.19
N ARG A 244 0.19 -13.64 -4.56
CA ARG A 244 -1.25 -13.91 -4.71
C ARG A 244 -1.77 -13.58 -6.10
N GLU A 245 -1.26 -12.52 -6.72
CA GLU A 245 -1.58 -12.16 -8.10
C GLU A 245 -1.13 -13.27 -9.07
N ALA A 246 0.10 -13.76 -8.90
CA ALA A 246 0.64 -14.82 -9.73
C ALA A 246 -0.12 -16.16 -9.52
N GLU A 247 -0.45 -16.53 -8.29
CA GLU A 247 -1.28 -17.72 -8.01
C GLU A 247 -2.67 -17.62 -8.68
N MET A 248 -3.27 -16.42 -8.68
CA MET A 248 -4.54 -16.16 -9.38
C MET A 248 -4.38 -16.32 -10.90
N LYS A 249 -3.36 -15.71 -11.50
CA LYS A 249 -3.10 -15.80 -12.96
C LYS A 249 -2.85 -17.24 -13.40
N SER A 250 -2.03 -17.98 -12.65
CA SER A 250 -1.83 -19.42 -12.83
C SER A 250 -3.17 -20.18 -12.84
N THR A 251 -4.05 -19.88 -11.88
CA THR A 251 -5.37 -20.53 -11.82
C THR A 251 -6.28 -20.15 -12.99
N VAL A 252 -6.24 -18.90 -13.46
CA VAL A 252 -6.96 -18.47 -14.67
C VAL A 252 -6.45 -19.22 -15.90
N ALA A 253 -5.14 -19.39 -16.04
CA ALA A 253 -4.54 -20.13 -17.15
C ALA A 253 -4.94 -21.62 -17.11
N ILE A 254 -4.90 -22.27 -15.93
CA ILE A 254 -5.41 -23.63 -15.74
C ILE A 254 -6.88 -23.73 -16.19
N ASN A 255 -7.74 -22.80 -15.74
CA ASN A 255 -9.15 -22.84 -16.10
C ASN A 255 -9.35 -22.72 -17.62
N LYS A 256 -8.57 -21.87 -18.29
CA LYS A 256 -8.60 -21.74 -19.75
C LYS A 256 -8.12 -23.00 -20.46
N MET A 257 -7.14 -23.74 -19.93
CA MET A 257 -6.65 -24.98 -20.56
C MET A 257 -7.78 -25.98 -20.76
N PHE A 258 -8.68 -26.10 -19.78
CA PHE A 258 -9.84 -27.00 -19.86
C PHE A 258 -10.91 -26.55 -20.86
N SER A 259 -10.93 -25.27 -21.23
CA SER A 259 -11.81 -24.76 -22.29
C SER A 259 -11.29 -25.08 -23.70
N PHE A 260 -10.04 -25.52 -23.84
CA PHE A 260 -9.40 -25.83 -25.12
C PHE A 260 -8.85 -27.27 -25.17
N PRO A 261 -9.67 -28.32 -24.94
CA PRO A 261 -9.19 -29.70 -24.80
C PRO A 261 -8.52 -30.28 -26.05
N ASN A 262 -8.80 -29.71 -27.23
CA ASN A 262 -8.32 -30.21 -28.53
C ASN A 262 -7.25 -29.32 -29.18
N ASP A 263 -6.88 -28.19 -28.57
CA ASP A 263 -5.88 -27.26 -29.11
C ASP A 263 -4.55 -27.41 -28.33
N LEU A 264 -3.67 -28.26 -28.86
CA LEU A 264 -2.40 -28.60 -28.23
C LEU A 264 -1.44 -27.41 -28.12
N GLU A 265 -1.41 -26.54 -29.13
CA GLU A 265 -0.57 -25.34 -29.11
C GLU A 265 -1.08 -24.36 -28.05
N LYS A 266 -2.41 -24.18 -27.95
CA LYS A 266 -2.99 -23.32 -26.92
C LYS A 266 -2.80 -23.88 -25.51
N GLN A 267 -2.90 -25.20 -25.33
CA GLN A 267 -2.61 -25.84 -24.05
C GLN A 267 -1.14 -25.67 -23.64
N LYS A 268 -0.21 -25.76 -24.60
CA LYS A 268 1.22 -25.57 -24.34
C LYS A 268 1.55 -24.12 -23.96
N GLU A 269 0.93 -23.15 -24.63
CA GLU A 269 1.04 -21.72 -24.27
C GLU A 269 0.57 -21.47 -22.83
N LEU A 270 -0.65 -21.93 -22.51
CA LEU A 270 -1.24 -21.76 -21.18
C LEU A 270 -0.45 -22.52 -20.09
N TYR A 271 0.08 -23.71 -20.39
CA TYR A 271 0.95 -24.43 -19.47
C TYR A 271 2.23 -23.64 -19.15
N ASN A 272 2.85 -23.00 -20.15
CA ASN A 272 4.03 -22.15 -19.92
C ASN A 272 3.68 -20.92 -19.08
N GLU A 273 2.48 -20.35 -19.24
CA GLU A 273 1.96 -19.29 -18.38
C GLU A 273 1.84 -19.78 -16.92
N VAL A 274 1.22 -20.95 -16.70
CA VAL A 274 1.10 -21.58 -15.37
C VAL A 274 2.47 -21.76 -14.71
N VAL A 275 3.46 -22.31 -15.44
CA VAL A 275 4.82 -22.53 -14.91
C VAL A 275 5.49 -21.20 -14.54
N THR A 276 5.34 -20.19 -15.40
CA THR A 276 5.94 -18.86 -15.19
C THR A 276 5.36 -18.18 -13.96
N GLU A 277 4.03 -18.13 -13.86
CA GLU A 277 3.34 -17.51 -12.72
C GLU A 277 3.60 -18.27 -11.41
N THR A 278 3.65 -19.60 -11.45
CA THR A 278 4.02 -20.40 -10.28
C THR A 278 5.44 -20.11 -9.80
N LYS A 279 6.38 -19.89 -10.73
CA LYS A 279 7.75 -19.48 -10.39
C LYS A 279 7.77 -18.10 -9.73
N ILE A 280 7.03 -17.13 -10.26
CA ILE A 280 6.90 -15.78 -9.67
C ILE A 280 6.36 -15.88 -8.25
N ALA A 281 5.28 -16.65 -8.04
CA ALA A 281 4.66 -16.84 -6.73
C ALA A 281 5.64 -17.42 -5.71
N ASN A 282 6.39 -18.45 -6.10
CA ASN A 282 7.37 -19.12 -5.25
C ASN A 282 8.57 -18.23 -4.92
N GLU A 283 9.08 -17.46 -5.89
CA GLU A 283 10.16 -16.50 -5.66
C GLU A 283 9.74 -15.38 -4.71
N ALA A 284 8.52 -14.86 -4.88
CA ALA A 284 7.95 -13.83 -4.00
C ALA A 284 7.78 -14.36 -2.57
N ASN A 285 7.23 -15.57 -2.39
CA ASN A 285 7.10 -16.23 -1.09
C ASN A 285 8.46 -16.45 -0.43
N LYS A 286 9.45 -16.95 -1.18
CA LYS A 286 10.82 -17.15 -0.67
C LYS A 286 11.47 -15.85 -0.21
N LYS A 287 11.30 -14.76 -0.97
CA LYS A 287 11.80 -13.42 -0.60
C LYS A 287 11.08 -12.90 0.65
N SER A 288 9.78 -13.13 0.77
CA SER A 288 8.97 -12.75 1.94
C SER A 288 9.46 -13.49 3.18
N ASP A 289 9.63 -14.81 3.11
CA ASP A 289 10.15 -15.62 4.21
C ASP A 289 11.55 -15.17 4.66
N LEU A 290 12.42 -14.84 3.71
CA LEU A 290 13.74 -14.31 4.01
C LEU A 290 13.62 -12.97 4.75
N LEU A 291 12.74 -12.09 4.29
CA LEU A 291 12.52 -10.76 4.87
C LEU A 291 12.03 -10.82 6.33
N TRP A 292 11.21 -11.81 6.67
CA TRP A 292 10.73 -12.03 8.04
C TRP A 292 11.78 -12.69 8.94
N LYS A 293 12.73 -13.43 8.38
CA LYS A 293 13.88 -13.99 9.10
C LYS A 293 14.96 -12.94 9.39
N THR A 294 15.05 -11.88 8.58
CA THR A 294 15.99 -10.79 8.83
C THR A 294 15.57 -9.95 10.02
N LYS A 295 16.52 -9.63 10.90
CA LYS A 295 16.28 -8.76 12.06
C LYS A 295 15.69 -7.42 11.58
N PRO A 296 14.52 -7.00 12.09
CA PRO A 296 13.92 -5.77 11.63
C PRO A 296 14.80 -4.58 11.98
N LYS A 297 14.80 -3.57 11.10
CA LYS A 297 15.43 -2.28 11.42
C LYS A 297 14.75 -1.72 12.67
N PHE A 298 15.54 -1.10 13.56
CA PHE A 298 15.00 -0.53 14.78
C PHE A 298 13.95 0.54 14.44
N ASP A 299 12.71 0.26 14.84
CA ASP A 299 11.61 1.21 14.77
C ASP A 299 10.92 1.25 16.14
N LEU A 300 11.14 2.36 16.86
CA LEU A 300 10.59 2.56 18.20
C LEU A 300 9.05 2.52 18.18
N ARG A 301 8.43 2.88 17.05
CA ARG A 301 6.97 2.95 16.92
C ARG A 301 6.32 1.59 17.12
N ILE A 302 6.96 0.52 16.67
CA ILE A 302 6.47 -0.86 16.80
C ILE A 302 6.17 -1.22 18.26
N ARG A 303 6.90 -0.65 19.23
CA ARG A 303 6.66 -0.90 20.66
C ARG A 303 5.34 -0.34 21.19
N PHE A 304 4.73 0.60 20.47
CA PHE A 304 3.47 1.25 20.85
C PHE A 304 2.28 0.75 20.03
N ILE A 305 2.53 -0.08 19.02
CA ILE A 305 1.47 -0.66 18.17
C ILE A 305 0.89 -1.89 18.86
N LYS A 306 -0.44 -1.94 18.89
CA LYS A 306 -1.20 -3.11 19.31
C LYS A 306 -1.69 -3.87 18.10
N PHE A 307 -1.36 -5.15 18.04
CA PHE A 307 -1.92 -6.06 17.05
C PHE A 307 -3.21 -6.66 17.61
N HIS A 308 -4.30 -6.51 16.88
CA HIS A 308 -5.52 -7.23 17.22
C HIS A 308 -5.33 -8.71 16.89
N PRO A 309 -5.94 -9.62 17.68
CA PRO A 309 -5.95 -11.04 17.33
C PRO A 309 -6.60 -11.19 15.95
N SER A 310 -5.95 -11.94 15.06
CA SER A 310 -6.54 -12.26 13.77
C SER A 310 -7.85 -13.03 13.96
N LYS A 311 -8.85 -12.71 13.14
CA LYS A 311 -10.11 -13.47 13.07
C LYS A 311 -9.96 -14.78 12.30
N CYS A 312 -8.76 -15.05 11.78
CA CYS A 312 -8.43 -16.23 11.02
C CYS A 312 -8.44 -17.49 11.90
N SER A 313 -9.29 -18.46 11.57
CA SER A 313 -9.25 -19.77 12.24
C SER A 313 -7.97 -20.52 11.88
N LYS A 314 -7.51 -21.41 12.77
CA LYS A 314 -6.35 -22.29 12.48
C LYS A 314 -6.57 -23.16 11.24
N GLU A 315 -7.82 -23.55 11.00
CA GLU A 315 -8.22 -24.33 9.82
C GLU A 315 -7.92 -23.57 8.53
N ASN A 316 -8.25 -22.27 8.47
CA ASN A 316 -8.02 -21.44 7.29
C ASN A 316 -6.53 -21.08 7.07
N LEU A 317 -5.64 -21.46 8.01
CA LEU A 317 -4.20 -21.36 7.85
C LEU A 317 -3.57 -22.67 7.36
N ASN A 318 -4.30 -23.79 7.44
CA ASN A 318 -3.81 -25.11 7.08
C ASN A 318 -4.06 -25.41 5.60
N ILE A 319 -3.30 -24.75 4.71
CA ILE A 319 -3.39 -24.97 3.27
C ILE A 319 -2.66 -26.27 2.90
N PRO A 320 -3.31 -27.25 2.24
CA PRO A 320 -2.67 -28.48 1.82
C PRO A 320 -1.43 -28.24 0.97
N LYS A 321 -0.35 -28.99 1.24
CA LYS A 321 0.85 -29.00 0.41
C LYS A 321 0.65 -29.98 -0.73
N VAL A 322 0.24 -29.45 -1.88
CA VAL A 322 0.09 -30.19 -3.13
C VAL A 322 0.83 -29.44 -4.24
N PRO A 323 1.26 -30.12 -5.32
CA PRO A 323 1.74 -29.43 -6.52
C PRO A 323 0.78 -28.31 -6.92
N ASP A 324 1.32 -27.12 -7.19
CA ASP A 324 0.49 -25.94 -7.47
C ASP A 324 -0.17 -25.98 -8.85
N PHE A 325 0.18 -26.96 -9.68
CA PHE A 325 -0.43 -27.19 -10.99
C PHE A 325 -1.09 -28.57 -11.06
N PHE A 326 -2.36 -28.55 -11.47
CA PHE A 326 -3.02 -29.73 -12.01
C PHE A 326 -2.33 -30.08 -13.32
N VAL A 327 -1.53 -31.15 -13.34
CA VAL A 327 -1.14 -31.76 -14.63
C VAL A 327 -2.35 -32.56 -15.08
N PRO A 328 -3.09 -32.14 -16.12
CA PRO A 328 -4.09 -33.03 -16.67
C PRO A 328 -3.40 -34.34 -17.06
N PRO A 329 -3.97 -35.51 -16.73
CA PRO A 329 -3.48 -36.75 -17.31
C PRO A 329 -3.38 -36.53 -18.83
N LYS A 330 -2.26 -36.97 -19.43
CA LYS A 330 -2.03 -36.84 -20.88
C LYS A 330 -3.34 -37.16 -21.62
N PRO A 331 -3.73 -36.36 -22.63
CA PRO A 331 -4.97 -36.61 -23.36
C PRO A 331 -5.00 -38.08 -23.77
N ILE A 332 -6.02 -38.78 -23.27
CA ILE A 332 -6.25 -40.19 -23.53
C ILE A 332 -6.47 -40.28 -25.03
N GLN A 333 -5.45 -40.70 -25.78
CA GLN A 333 -5.69 -41.24 -27.11
C GLN A 333 -6.67 -42.39 -26.91
N SER A 334 -7.87 -42.22 -27.45
CA SER A 334 -8.98 -43.16 -27.40
C SER A 334 -8.51 -44.60 -27.58
N GLY A 335 -8.51 -45.38 -26.49
CA GLY A 335 -8.10 -46.79 -26.47
C GLY A 335 -7.99 -47.33 -25.03
N PRO A 336 -8.27 -48.62 -24.79
CA PRO A 336 -8.50 -49.13 -23.45
C PRO A 336 -7.20 -49.19 -22.63
N ILE A 337 -7.22 -48.51 -21.48
CA ILE A 337 -6.45 -48.77 -20.26
C ILE A 337 -4.98 -49.20 -20.48
N SER A 338 -4.08 -48.24 -20.72
CA SER A 338 -2.62 -48.39 -20.59
C SER A 338 -1.97 -47.00 -20.81
N TYR A 339 -1.07 -46.38 -20.04
CA TYR A 339 -0.23 -46.70 -18.90
C TYR A 339 0.10 -45.38 -18.15
N PHE A 340 -0.14 -45.33 -16.83
CA PHE A 340 0.49 -44.37 -15.91
C PHE A 340 1.88 -44.92 -15.53
N LYS A 341 2.85 -44.78 -16.43
CA LYS A 341 4.28 -44.80 -16.14
C LYS A 341 4.80 -43.61 -16.93
N THR A 342 5.23 -42.49 -16.36
CA THR A 342 6.65 -42.26 -16.04
C THR A 342 6.85 -40.79 -15.60
N THR A 343 6.11 -40.24 -14.62
CA THR A 343 6.37 -38.83 -14.23
C THR A 343 6.00 -38.42 -12.80
N LEU A 344 5.99 -39.35 -11.85
CA LEU A 344 5.95 -39.06 -10.40
C LEU A 344 7.20 -39.57 -9.68
N ARG A 345 8.36 -39.18 -10.21
CA ARG A 345 9.61 -39.09 -9.43
C ARG A 345 10.21 -37.71 -9.71
N MET A 346 9.80 -36.72 -8.92
CA MET A 346 10.60 -35.58 -8.46
C MET A 346 9.80 -34.80 -7.43
#